data_AF-A0A4V6NRG9-F1
#
_entry.id   AF-A0A4V6NRG9-F1
#
_cell.length_a   1.000
_cell.length_b   1.000
_cell.length_c   1.000
_cell.angle_alpha   90.00
_cell.angle_beta   90.00
_cell.angle_gamma   90.00
#
_symmetry.space_group_name_H-M   'P 1'
#
loop_
_entity.id
_entity.type
_entity.pdbx_description
1 polymer ?
#
loop_
_entity_poly.entity_id
_entity_poly.type
_entity_poly.pdbx_seq_one_letter_code
_entity_poly.pdbx_strand_id
1 'polypeptide(L)'
;MSPNPRFAANTETIRSASARFVRGGERINQARDRFLREQVPTQAFGRSAAAQRIAGRVTEAAQRRASALAATLGQLDDFAGRLVTMADDYDRVEADATEGIKAEHPDSGKSSPISSALAPGGR
;
A
#
# COMPACT_ATOMS: atom_id res chain seq x y z
N MET A 1 -5.98 29.08 2.42
CA MET A 1 -4.76 28.25 2.40
C MET A 1 -5.12 26.89 1.80
N SER A 2 -4.39 26.43 0.79
CA SER A 2 -4.53 25.08 0.20
C SER A 2 -3.73 24.07 1.02
N PRO A 3 -4.07 22.77 1.00
CA PRO A 3 -3.27 21.73 1.66
C PRO A 3 -1.81 21.78 1.21
N ASN A 4 -0.90 21.42 2.10
CA ASN A 4 0.52 21.45 1.84
C ASN A 4 0.88 20.34 0.83
N PRO A 5 1.36 20.70 -0.37
CA PRO A 5 1.54 19.74 -1.46
C PRO A 5 2.54 18.62 -1.15
N ARG A 6 3.40 18.80 -0.12
CA ARG A 6 4.31 17.75 0.35
C ARG A 6 3.59 16.66 1.15
N PHE A 7 2.53 16.99 1.89
CA PHE A 7 1.78 16.01 2.68
C PHE A 7 0.95 15.09 1.77
N ALA A 8 0.15 15.67 0.88
CA ALA A 8 -0.59 14.90 -0.11
C ALA A 8 0.30 13.98 -0.97
N ALA A 9 1.51 14.43 -1.33
CA ALA A 9 2.47 13.61 -2.06
C ALA A 9 3.00 12.42 -1.22
N ASN A 10 3.17 12.61 0.09
CA ASN A 10 3.63 11.56 0.99
C ASN A 10 2.54 10.51 1.24
N THR A 11 1.30 10.91 1.50
CA THR A 11 0.18 9.98 1.73
C THR A 11 -0.15 9.20 0.46
N GLU A 12 -0.06 9.83 -0.72
CA GLU A 12 -0.16 9.13 -2.00
C GLU A 12 0.98 8.12 -2.21
N THR A 13 2.21 8.45 -1.82
CA THR A 13 3.34 7.51 -1.87
C THR A 13 3.08 6.27 -1.00
N ILE A 14 2.52 6.47 0.20
CA ILE A 14 2.15 5.38 1.11
C ILE A 14 1.05 4.49 0.52
N ARG A 15 0.00 5.09 -0.07
CA ARG A 15 -1.07 4.35 -0.76
C ARG A 15 -0.52 3.55 -1.94
N SER A 16 0.35 4.16 -2.74
CA SER A 16 0.99 3.50 -3.89
C SER A 16 1.86 2.31 -3.45
N ALA A 17 2.63 2.46 -2.38
CA ALA A 17 3.41 1.37 -1.80
C ALA A 17 2.52 0.23 -1.30
N SER A 18 1.44 0.54 -0.59
CA SER A 18 0.45 -0.42 -0.10
C SER A 18 -0.18 -1.22 -1.24
N ALA A 19 -0.59 -0.55 -2.32
CA ALA A 19 -1.12 -1.20 -3.52
C ALA A 19 -0.11 -2.12 -4.21
N ARG A 20 1.20 -1.82 -4.14
CA ARG A 20 2.24 -2.71 -4.65
C ARG A 20 2.39 -3.98 -3.81
N PHE A 21 2.27 -3.88 -2.49
CA PHE A 21 2.29 -5.05 -1.60
C PHE A 21 1.14 -6.01 -1.92
N VAL A 22 -0.10 -5.50 -2.00
CA VAL A 22 -1.30 -6.30 -2.31
C VAL A 22 -1.14 -7.02 -3.65
N ARG A 23 -0.79 -6.29 -4.73
CA ARG A 23 -0.57 -6.91 -6.06
C ARG A 23 0.56 -7.94 -6.06
N GLY A 24 1.62 -7.70 -5.27
CA GLY A 24 2.70 -8.66 -5.08
C GLY A 24 2.19 -9.94 -4.40
N GLY A 25 1.42 -9.79 -3.33
CA GLY A 25 0.80 -10.89 -2.59
C GLY A 25 -0.15 -11.73 -3.43
N GLU A 26 -0.98 -11.09 -4.26
CA GLU A 26 -1.86 -11.78 -5.22
C GLU A 26 -1.09 -12.67 -6.20
N ARG A 27 0.01 -12.18 -6.77
CA ARG A 27 0.85 -12.98 -7.68
C ARG A 27 1.46 -14.19 -6.97
N ILE A 28 1.88 -14.02 -5.72
CA ILE A 28 2.43 -15.11 -4.91
C ILE A 28 1.33 -16.12 -4.57
N ASN A 29 0.12 -15.67 -4.21
CA ASN A 29 -1.04 -16.54 -4.00
C ASN A 29 -1.35 -17.38 -5.25
N GLN A 30 -1.37 -16.76 -6.43
CA GLN A 30 -1.58 -17.47 -7.69
C GLN A 30 -0.49 -18.53 -7.96
N ALA A 31 0.77 -18.19 -7.68
CA ALA A 31 1.89 -19.13 -7.81
C ALA A 31 1.77 -20.31 -6.83
N ARG A 32 1.36 -20.05 -5.57
CA ARG A 32 1.08 -21.08 -4.57
C ARG A 32 -0.03 -22.01 -5.04
N ASP A 33 -1.13 -21.46 -5.53
CA ASP A 33 -2.29 -22.25 -5.97
C ASP A 33 -1.97 -23.07 -7.22
N ARG A 34 -1.08 -22.58 -8.08
CA ARG A 34 -0.52 -23.38 -9.18
C ARG A 34 0.35 -24.51 -8.67
N PHE A 35 1.27 -24.22 -7.75
CA PHE A 35 2.14 -25.24 -7.14
C PHE A 35 1.36 -26.35 -6.43
N LEU A 36 0.27 -26.02 -5.73
CA LEU A 36 -0.59 -27.01 -5.08
C LEU A 36 -1.44 -27.83 -6.08
N ARG A 37 -1.80 -27.25 -7.23
CA ARG A 37 -2.53 -27.96 -8.29
C ARG A 37 -1.63 -28.89 -9.10
N GLU A 38 -0.37 -28.51 -9.29
CA GLU A 38 0.67 -29.36 -9.86
C GLU A 38 0.99 -30.46 -8.83
N GLN A 39 0.12 -31.49 -8.79
CA GLN A 39 0.30 -32.63 -7.90
C GLN A 39 1.66 -33.27 -8.15
N VAL A 40 2.35 -33.66 -7.08
CA VAL A 40 3.50 -34.55 -7.16
C VAL A 40 3.03 -35.82 -7.86
N PRO A 41 3.50 -36.13 -9.09
CA PRO A 41 2.99 -37.31 -9.79
C PRO A 41 3.39 -38.52 -8.97
N THR A 42 2.43 -39.20 -8.33
CA THR A 42 2.69 -40.45 -7.60
C THR A 42 3.32 -41.49 -8.53
N GLN A 43 3.03 -41.41 -9.83
CA GLN A 43 3.71 -42.18 -10.87
C GLN A 43 5.22 -41.93 -10.94
N ALA A 44 5.70 -40.71 -10.64
CA ALA A 44 7.13 -40.38 -10.62
C ALA A 44 7.89 -41.09 -9.49
N PHE A 45 7.19 -41.56 -8.45
CA PHE A 45 7.78 -42.31 -7.35
C PHE A 45 7.69 -43.83 -7.55
N GLY A 46 6.94 -44.30 -8.56
CA GLY A 46 6.68 -45.72 -8.78
C GLY A 46 5.54 -46.29 -7.92
N ARG A 47 5.17 -47.57 -8.13
CA ARG A 47 4.00 -48.20 -7.49
C ARG A 47 4.26 -48.82 -6.11
N SER A 48 5.47 -48.71 -5.56
CA SER A 48 5.79 -49.37 -4.29
C SER A 48 5.13 -48.69 -3.08
N ALA A 49 4.85 -49.44 -2.02
CA ALA A 49 4.33 -48.86 -0.77
C ALA A 49 5.32 -47.88 -0.11
N ALA A 50 6.62 -48.00 -0.37
CA ALA A 50 7.62 -47.03 0.06
C ALA A 50 7.52 -45.72 -0.74
N ALA A 51 7.35 -45.82 -2.05
CA ALA A 51 7.16 -44.69 -2.95
C ALA A 51 5.91 -43.87 -2.60
N GLN A 52 4.78 -44.55 -2.35
CA GLN A 52 3.55 -43.89 -1.93
C GLN A 52 3.70 -43.14 -0.60
N ARG A 53 4.43 -43.71 0.37
CA ARG A 53 4.72 -43.03 1.64
C ARG A 53 5.60 -41.79 1.46
N ILE A 54 6.61 -41.86 0.58
CA ILE A 54 7.46 -40.71 0.27
C ILE A 54 6.63 -39.61 -0.41
N ALA A 55 5.83 -39.96 -1.42
CA ALA A 55 4.95 -39.01 -2.09
C ALA A 55 3.99 -38.32 -1.10
N GLY A 56 3.37 -39.08 -0.18
CA GLY A 56 2.53 -38.52 0.88
C GLY A 56 3.26 -37.50 1.75
N ARG A 57 4.48 -37.81 2.21
CA ARG A 57 5.30 -36.88 3.00
C ARG A 57 5.66 -35.61 2.23
N VAL A 58 5.94 -35.71 0.94
CA VAL A 58 6.22 -34.55 0.08
C VAL A 58 4.97 -33.69 -0.04
N THR A 59 3.81 -34.28 -0.30
CA THR A 59 2.53 -33.57 -0.37
C THR A 59 2.21 -32.83 0.93
N GLU A 60 2.35 -33.49 2.08
CA GLU A 60 2.14 -32.85 3.38
C GLU A 60 3.13 -31.70 3.62
N ALA A 61 4.40 -31.88 3.26
CA ALA A 61 5.41 -30.85 3.44
C ALA A 61 5.19 -29.66 2.50
N ALA A 62 4.66 -29.89 1.30
CA ALA A 62 4.22 -28.87 0.35
C ALA A 62 3.01 -28.09 0.92
N GLN A 63 1.99 -28.79 1.42
CA GLN A 63 0.82 -28.18 2.04
C GLN A 63 1.19 -27.32 3.25
N ARG A 64 2.03 -27.83 4.17
CA ARG A 64 2.50 -27.05 5.34
C ARG A 64 3.19 -25.76 4.93
N ARG A 65 4.07 -25.81 3.91
CA ARG A 65 4.75 -24.62 3.39
C ARG A 65 3.78 -23.65 2.72
N ALA A 66 2.83 -24.16 1.94
CA ALA A 66 1.82 -23.34 1.29
C ALA A 66 0.92 -22.63 2.33
N SER A 67 0.53 -23.30 3.41
CA SER A 67 -0.23 -22.69 4.51
C SER A 67 0.58 -21.62 5.25
N ALA A 68 1.86 -21.88 5.52
CA ALA A 68 2.73 -20.87 6.12
C ALA A 68 2.87 -19.63 5.23
N LEU A 69 3.06 -19.83 3.93
CA LEU A 69 3.09 -18.74 2.95
C LEU A 69 1.76 -17.95 2.94
N ALA A 70 0.62 -18.65 2.99
CA ALA A 70 -0.70 -18.02 3.07
C ALA A 70 -0.83 -17.10 4.30
N ALA A 71 -0.38 -17.57 5.47
CA ALA A 71 -0.41 -16.78 6.69
C ALA A 71 0.47 -15.52 6.58
N THR A 72 1.67 -15.64 6.01
CA THR A 72 2.56 -14.50 5.78
C THR A 72 1.96 -13.48 4.81
N LEU A 73 1.29 -13.95 3.75
CA LEU A 73 0.61 -13.06 2.80
C LEU A 73 -0.57 -12.32 3.46
N GLY A 74 -1.34 -13.00 4.31
CA GLY A 74 -2.39 -12.36 5.11
C GLY A 74 -1.85 -11.25 6.01
N GLN A 75 -0.71 -11.47 6.67
CA GLN A 75 -0.04 -10.44 7.48
C GLN A 75 0.42 -9.23 6.64
N LEU A 76 0.85 -9.46 5.39
CA LEU A 76 1.23 -8.38 4.47
C LEU A 76 0.02 -7.57 4.02
N ASP A 77 -1.11 -8.22 3.75
CA ASP A 77 -2.37 -7.53 3.40
C ASP A 77 -2.88 -6.69 4.57
N ASP A 78 -2.86 -7.23 5.79
CA ASP A 78 -3.20 -6.49 7.01
C ASP A 78 -2.30 -5.27 7.21
N PHE A 79 -0.99 -5.44 6.99
CA PHE A 79 -0.03 -4.34 7.06
C PHE A 79 -0.31 -3.26 6.01
N ALA A 80 -0.61 -3.66 4.78
CA ALA A 80 -0.99 -2.73 3.71
C ALA A 80 -2.27 -1.96 4.07
N GLY A 81 -3.28 -2.62 4.64
CA GLY A 81 -4.50 -1.97 5.12
C GLY A 81 -4.25 -0.92 6.21
N ARG A 82 -3.33 -1.21 7.15
CA ARG A 82 -2.92 -0.25 8.19
C ARG A 82 -2.22 0.97 7.61
N LEU A 83 -1.36 0.79 6.61
CA LEU A 83 -0.70 1.91 5.93
C LEU A 83 -1.69 2.85 5.24
N VAL A 84 -2.73 2.31 4.61
CA VAL A 84 -3.80 3.10 4.00
C VAL A 84 -4.58 3.88 5.07
N THR A 85 -4.97 3.20 6.16
CA THR A 85 -5.68 3.84 7.27
C THR A 85 -4.86 4.99 7.87
N MET A 86 -3.55 4.77 8.07
CA MET A 86 -2.64 5.80 8.55
C MET A 86 -2.59 7.00 7.58
N ALA A 87 -2.49 6.77 6.27
CA ALA A 87 -2.50 7.83 5.27
C ALA A 87 -3.81 8.64 5.30
N ASP A 88 -4.96 7.99 5.48
CA ASP A 88 -6.25 8.65 5.59
C ASP A 88 -6.38 9.48 6.88
N ASP A 89 -5.84 8.99 7.99
CA ASP A 89 -5.79 9.74 9.26
C ASP A 89 -4.91 10.98 9.13
N TYR A 90 -3.76 10.89 8.44
CA TYR A 90 -2.91 12.04 8.15
C TYR A 90 -3.63 13.09 7.30
N ASP A 91 -4.30 12.67 6.23
CA ASP A 91 -5.06 13.59 5.36
C ASP A 91 -6.18 14.29 6.16
N ARG A 92 -6.83 13.60 7.11
CA ARG A 92 -7.85 14.19 7.99
C ARG A 92 -7.26 15.24 8.93
N VAL A 93 -6.16 14.91 9.61
CA VAL A 93 -5.49 15.85 10.53
C VAL A 93 -5.00 17.09 9.77
N GLU A 94 -4.49 16.94 8.55
CA GLU A 94 -4.09 18.07 7.71
C GLU A 94 -5.28 18.96 7.33
N ALA A 95 -6.41 18.36 6.95
CA ALA A 95 -7.62 19.10 6.61
C ALA A 95 -8.14 19.91 7.82
N ASP A 96 -8.23 19.27 9.00
CA ASP A 96 -8.68 19.91 10.23
C ASP A 96 -7.75 21.07 10.63
N ALA A 97 -6.43 20.89 10.55
CA ALA A 97 -5.46 21.93 10.82
C ALA A 97 -5.57 23.11 9.83
N THR A 98 -5.81 22.82 8.55
CA THR A 98 -5.98 23.83 7.50
C THR A 98 -7.24 24.67 7.74
N GLU A 99 -8.34 24.04 8.16
CA GLU A 99 -9.58 24.74 8.51
C GLU A 99 -9.43 25.57 9.80
N GLY A 100 -8.74 25.04 10.83
CA GLY A 100 -8.44 25.77 12.06
C GLY A 100 -7.64 27.06 11.80
N ILE A 101 -6.58 26.99 10.98
CA ILE A 101 -5.77 28.17 10.62
C ILE A 101 -6.59 29.20 9.84
N LYS A 102 -7.48 28.77 8.94
CA LYS A 102 -8.39 29.69 8.21
C LYS A 102 -9.35 30.40 9.15
N ALA A 103 -9.87 29.68 10.16
CA ALA A 103 -10.81 30.22 11.13
C ALA A 103 -10.15 31.24 12.07
N GLU A 104 -8.89 31.04 12.46
CA GLU A 104 -8.13 31.96 13.34
C GLU A 104 -7.60 33.22 12.61
N HIS A 105 -7.38 33.17 11.28
CA HIS A 105 -6.84 34.28 10.50
C HIS A 105 -7.66 34.63 9.23
N PRO A 106 -8.91 35.12 9.38
CA PRO A 106 -9.82 35.35 8.26
C PRO A 106 -9.43 36.51 7.31
N ASP A 107 -8.58 37.46 7.73
CA ASP A 107 -8.30 38.71 6.98
C ASP A 107 -6.95 38.71 6.22
N SER A 108 -6.25 37.58 6.15
CA SER A 108 -4.99 37.46 5.39
C SER A 108 -5.16 37.49 3.85
N GLY A 109 -6.39 37.65 3.36
CA GLY A 109 -6.75 37.72 1.94
C GLY A 109 -6.78 39.12 1.30
N LYS A 110 -6.44 40.19 2.04
CA LYS A 110 -6.42 41.56 1.50
C LYS A 110 -5.01 42.16 1.52
N SER A 111 -4.13 41.70 0.62
CA SER A 111 -3.07 42.60 0.16
C SER A 111 -3.67 43.55 -0.87
N SER A 112 -3.93 44.79 -0.43
CA SER A 112 -4.24 45.92 -1.30
C SER A 112 -3.21 46.04 -2.42
N PRO A 113 -3.61 46.39 -3.66
CA PRO A 113 -2.65 46.74 -4.69
C PRO A 113 -2.01 48.06 -4.27
N ILE A 114 -0.72 48.06 -3.97
CA ILE A 114 0.06 49.30 -3.96
C ILE A 114 0.16 49.74 -5.43
N SER A 115 -0.84 50.52 -5.86
CA SER A 115 -0.80 51.39 -7.02
C SER A 115 -0.99 52.81 -6.53
N SER A 116 0.12 53.52 -6.37
CA SER A 116 0.22 54.98 -6.49
C SER A 116 1.71 55.30 -6.63
N ALA A 117 2.17 55.54 -7.85
CA ALA A 117 2.14 56.84 -8.51
C ALA A 117 3.45 57.59 -8.24
N LEU A 118 4.38 57.48 -9.18
CA LEU A 118 5.26 58.60 -9.54
C LEU A 118 5.55 58.52 -11.04
N ALA A 119 4.78 59.27 -11.81
CA ALA A 119 5.16 59.79 -13.12
C ALA A 119 5.13 61.33 -12.98
N PRO A 120 5.63 62.16 -13.92
CA PRO A 120 6.59 61.94 -15.00
C PRO A 120 7.69 63.03 -15.08
N GLY A 121 8.67 62.87 -15.98
CA GLY A 121 9.21 64.00 -16.75
C GLY A 121 10.61 64.54 -16.39
N GLY A 122 11.48 64.58 -17.40
CA GLY A 122 12.21 65.81 -17.71
C GLY A 122 13.73 65.73 -17.80
N ARG A 123 14.21 65.56 -19.04
CA ARG A 123 15.51 65.92 -19.63
C ARG A 123 16.66 64.94 -19.50
#